data_AF-A0A257AKN3-F1
#
_entry.id   AF-A0A257AKN3-F1
#
_cell.length_a   1.000
_cell.length_b   1.000
_cell.length_c   1.000
_cell.angle_alpha   90.00
_cell.angle_beta   90.00
_cell.angle_gamma   90.00
#
_symmetry.space_group_name_H-M   'P 1'
#
loop_
_entity.id
_entity.type
_entity.pdbx_description
1 polymer ?
#
loop_
_entity_poly.entity_id
_entity_poly.type
_entity_poly.pdbx_seq_one_letter_code
_entity_poly.pdbx_strand_id
1 'polypeptide(L)'
;MNYWIFINTRHKFGGETFTAEEIFSQRMKDGFWGIDKKTPKRKDLTKGDKIIFYIGSPKKVFASAATLASSCFKLNDSQKKEYGHGKQFYTTDYGVLLEEIEIWNNPKYVEELVPKLNFIANKEVWFCYFQGGVRQITEEDFKRIISVGKPAPKDIENQTEFGLETHLEEFIYQNWSKINWGSRLELYKTDKRNNNYKSCR
;
A
#
# COMPACT_ATOMS: atom_id res chain seq x y z
N MET A 1 3.19 -11.37 18.50
CA MET A 1 2.85 -10.65 17.26
C MET A 1 3.84 -11.07 16.20
N ASN A 2 3.35 -11.60 15.08
CA ASN A 2 4.14 -12.04 13.93
C ASN A 2 3.92 -11.09 12.74
N TYR A 3 4.81 -11.20 11.75
CA TYR A 3 4.78 -10.41 10.53
C TYR A 3 4.72 -11.34 9.32
N TRP A 4 3.81 -11.04 8.39
CA TRP A 4 3.51 -11.91 7.26
C TRP A 4 3.45 -11.14 5.94
N ILE A 5 3.81 -11.82 4.86
CA ILE A 5 3.47 -11.43 3.49
C ILE A 5 2.36 -12.36 3.02
N PHE A 6 1.26 -11.78 2.57
CA PHE A 6 0.18 -12.48 1.91
C PHE A 6 0.40 -12.37 0.41
N ILE A 7 0.53 -13.51 -0.26
CA ILE A 7 0.93 -13.61 -1.64
C ILE A 7 -0.34 -13.77 -2.50
N ASN A 8 -0.45 -12.93 -3.52
CA ASN A 8 -1.54 -12.99 -4.47
C ASN A 8 -0.99 -12.91 -5.91
N THR A 9 -1.40 -13.84 -6.75
CA THR A 9 -0.93 -13.96 -8.13
C THR A 9 -2.11 -14.09 -9.08
N ARG A 10 -1.86 -13.97 -10.38
CA ARG A 10 -2.87 -14.32 -11.38
C ARG A 10 -3.25 -15.80 -11.25
N HIS A 11 -4.54 -16.09 -11.33
CA HIS A 11 -5.05 -17.45 -11.36
C HIS A 11 -5.90 -17.70 -12.61
N LYS A 12 -5.84 -18.93 -13.13
CA LYS A 12 -6.79 -19.45 -14.12
C LYS A 12 -7.62 -20.54 -13.45
N PHE A 13 -8.94 -20.39 -13.49
CA PHE A 13 -9.86 -21.33 -12.88
C PHE A 13 -11.11 -21.48 -13.75
N GLY A 14 -11.48 -22.71 -14.11
CA GLY A 14 -12.70 -22.97 -14.89
C GLY A 14 -12.74 -22.27 -16.26
N GLY A 15 -11.60 -21.97 -16.87
CA GLY A 15 -11.52 -21.21 -18.13
C GLY A 15 -11.53 -19.68 -17.95
N GLU A 16 -11.89 -19.18 -16.77
CA GLU A 16 -11.78 -17.76 -16.42
C GLU A 16 -10.37 -17.42 -15.94
N THR A 17 -9.95 -16.18 -16.21
CA THR A 17 -8.70 -15.62 -15.69
C THR A 17 -9.02 -14.54 -14.67
N PHE A 18 -8.48 -14.68 -13.47
CA PHE A 18 -8.57 -13.69 -12.40
C PHE A 18 -7.20 -13.01 -12.25
N THR A 19 -7.16 -11.70 -12.46
CA THR A 19 -5.93 -10.93 -12.25
C THR A 19 -5.62 -10.79 -10.77
N ALA A 20 -4.34 -10.61 -10.42
CA ALA A 20 -3.97 -10.44 -9.03
C ALA A 20 -4.62 -9.17 -8.43
N GLU A 21 -4.77 -8.12 -9.23
CA GLU A 21 -5.39 -6.86 -8.83
C GLU A 21 -6.88 -7.00 -8.54
N GLU A 22 -7.63 -7.73 -9.36
CA GLU A 22 -9.05 -8.00 -9.11
C GLU A 22 -9.25 -8.78 -7.82
N ILE A 23 -8.46 -9.85 -7.63
CA ILE A 23 -8.51 -10.69 -6.43
C ILE A 23 -8.18 -9.85 -5.19
N PHE A 24 -7.12 -9.04 -5.28
CA PHE A 24 -6.70 -8.16 -4.20
C PHE A 24 -7.80 -7.16 -3.86
N SER A 25 -8.35 -6.47 -4.86
CA SER A 25 -9.38 -5.45 -4.68
C SER A 25 -10.65 -6.02 -4.04
N GLN A 26 -11.08 -7.22 -4.47
CA GLN A 26 -12.23 -7.89 -3.86
C GLN A 26 -11.97 -8.22 -2.38
N ARG A 27 -10.82 -8.82 -2.08
CA ARG A 27 -10.46 -9.20 -0.69
C ARG A 27 -10.30 -8.00 0.25
N MET A 28 -9.81 -6.87 -0.26
CA MET A 28 -9.75 -5.63 0.52
C MET A 28 -11.14 -5.08 0.82
N LYS A 29 -12.07 -5.12 -0.15
CA LYS A 29 -13.46 -4.70 0.06
C LYS A 29 -14.18 -5.59 1.09
N ASP A 30 -13.92 -6.89 1.05
CA ASP A 30 -14.53 -7.85 1.96
C ASP A 30 -13.96 -7.75 3.39
N GLY A 31 -12.79 -7.11 3.58
CA GLY A 31 -12.05 -7.20 4.83
C GLY A 31 -11.68 -8.63 5.19
N PHE A 32 -11.56 -9.51 4.19
CA PHE A 32 -11.41 -10.94 4.36
C PHE A 32 -10.40 -11.51 3.38
N TRP A 33 -9.57 -12.41 3.88
CA TRP A 33 -8.61 -13.13 3.05
C TRP A 33 -8.77 -14.64 3.20
N GLY A 34 -9.13 -15.28 2.09
CA GLY A 34 -9.23 -16.73 2.01
C GLY A 34 -7.85 -17.41 2.07
N ILE A 35 -7.75 -18.44 2.90
CA ILE A 35 -6.54 -19.24 3.13
C ILE A 35 -6.81 -20.69 2.70
N ASP A 36 -5.98 -21.20 1.78
CA ASP A 36 -6.10 -22.60 1.34
C ASP A 36 -5.77 -23.57 2.47
N LYS A 37 -6.46 -24.72 2.53
CA LYS A 37 -6.26 -25.76 3.54
C LYS A 37 -4.81 -26.25 3.62
N LYS A 38 -4.08 -26.26 2.50
CA LYS A 38 -2.67 -26.68 2.33
C LYS A 38 -1.68 -25.53 2.57
N THR A 39 -2.15 -24.30 2.80
CA THR A 39 -1.26 -23.16 3.05
C THR A 39 -0.42 -23.43 4.31
N PRO A 40 0.92 -23.46 4.20
CA PRO A 40 1.79 -23.68 5.34
C PRO A 40 1.56 -22.61 6.41
N LYS A 41 1.75 -22.97 7.68
CA LYS A 41 1.65 -22.04 8.83
C LYS A 41 0.31 -21.31 8.97
N ARG A 42 -0.76 -21.75 8.30
CA ARG A 42 -2.09 -21.14 8.45
C ARG A 42 -2.59 -21.11 9.91
N LYS A 43 -2.19 -22.08 10.72
CA LYS A 43 -2.55 -22.18 12.14
C LYS A 43 -1.79 -21.19 13.02
N ASP A 44 -0.71 -20.62 12.51
CA ASP A 44 0.16 -19.69 13.23
C ASP A 44 -0.30 -18.23 13.02
N LEU A 45 -1.30 -18.01 12.14
CA LEU A 45 -1.93 -16.71 11.91
C LEU A 45 -2.83 -16.36 13.09
N THR A 46 -2.45 -15.32 13.82
CA THR A 46 -3.16 -14.90 15.03
C THR A 46 -3.64 -13.45 14.95
N LYS A 47 -4.73 -13.15 15.66
CA LYS A 47 -5.23 -11.77 15.81
C LYS A 47 -4.10 -10.84 16.28
N GLY A 48 -3.99 -9.67 15.65
CA GLY A 48 -2.97 -8.67 15.92
C GLY A 48 -1.69 -8.82 15.10
N ASP A 49 -1.51 -9.91 14.35
CA ASP A 49 -0.39 -10.03 13.43
C ASP A 49 -0.46 -8.98 12.32
N LYS A 50 0.71 -8.53 11.86
CA LYS A 50 0.82 -7.51 10.81
C LYS A 50 1.08 -8.15 9.45
N ILE A 51 0.39 -7.66 8.43
CA ILE A 51 0.41 -8.22 7.09
C ILE A 51 0.86 -7.16 6.08
N ILE A 52 1.66 -7.59 5.11
CA ILE A 52 1.88 -6.89 3.84
C ILE A 52 1.30 -7.74 2.71
N PHE A 53 0.60 -7.11 1.77
CA PHE A 53 0.08 -7.78 0.58
C PHE A 53 1.04 -7.63 -0.60
N TYR A 54 1.44 -8.76 -1.17
CA TYR A 54 2.23 -8.84 -2.40
C TYR A 54 1.33 -9.19 -3.58
N ILE A 55 1.36 -8.35 -4.61
CA ILE A 55 0.72 -8.58 -5.90
C ILE A 55 1.80 -9.06 -6.87
N GLY A 56 1.74 -10.33 -7.25
CA GLY A 56 2.70 -10.97 -8.13
C GLY A 56 2.55 -10.60 -9.60
N SER A 57 3.07 -11.45 -10.48
CA SER A 57 3.13 -11.19 -11.93
C SER A 57 1.78 -10.74 -12.50
N PRO A 58 1.75 -9.67 -13.33
CA PRO A 58 2.90 -9.01 -13.94
C PRO A 58 3.56 -7.91 -13.09
N LYS A 59 2.90 -7.36 -12.06
CA LYS A 59 3.38 -6.16 -11.36
C LYS A 59 4.54 -6.41 -10.40
N LYS A 60 4.47 -7.50 -9.61
CA LYS A 60 5.46 -7.82 -8.57
C LYS A 60 5.71 -6.64 -7.61
N VAL A 61 4.65 -6.18 -6.95
CA VAL A 61 4.68 -5.03 -6.05
C VAL A 61 4.18 -5.40 -4.65
N PHE A 62 4.66 -4.68 -3.63
CA PHE A 62 3.97 -4.61 -2.36
C PHE A 62 2.90 -3.50 -2.45
N ALA A 63 1.66 -3.83 -2.14
CA ALA A 63 0.51 -2.99 -2.47
C ALA A 63 -0.24 -2.41 -1.27
N SER A 64 -0.13 -3.04 -0.10
CA SER A 64 -0.90 -2.65 1.08
C SER A 64 -0.34 -3.30 2.34
N ALA A 65 -0.70 -2.73 3.49
CA ALA A 65 -0.56 -3.36 4.78
C ALA A 65 -1.89 -3.43 5.54
N ALA A 66 -2.02 -4.37 6.46
CA ALA A 66 -3.18 -4.51 7.34
C ALA A 66 -2.79 -5.22 8.65
N THR A 67 -3.76 -5.29 9.57
CA THR A 67 -3.70 -6.07 10.80
C THR A 67 -4.70 -7.23 10.73
N LEU A 68 -4.34 -8.39 11.26
CA LEU A 68 -5.28 -9.49 11.44
C LEU A 68 -6.28 -9.17 12.54
N ALA A 69 -7.56 -9.01 12.16
CA ALA A 69 -8.66 -8.85 13.10
C ALA A 69 -9.06 -10.19 13.75
N SER A 70 -8.63 -11.32 13.18
CA SER A 70 -8.89 -12.67 13.68
C SER A 70 -7.69 -13.61 13.49
N SER A 71 -7.63 -14.66 14.30
CA SER A 71 -6.85 -15.85 13.94
C SER A 71 -7.49 -16.58 12.74
N CYS A 72 -6.74 -17.49 12.09
CA CYS A 72 -7.29 -18.30 10.99
C CYS A 72 -8.42 -19.21 11.51
N PHE A 73 -9.59 -19.14 10.86
CA PHE A 73 -10.77 -19.91 11.23
C PHE A 73 -11.34 -20.68 10.03
N LYS A 74 -12.14 -21.71 10.32
CA LYS A 74 -12.89 -22.46 9.31
C LYS A 74 -14.21 -21.74 9.03
N LEU A 75 -14.55 -21.51 7.76
CA LEU A 75 -15.78 -20.84 7.38
C LEU A 75 -16.98 -21.79 7.52
N ASN A 76 -18.10 -21.24 7.98
CA ASN A 76 -19.41 -21.87 7.87
C ASN A 76 -20.04 -21.62 6.47
N ASP A 77 -21.16 -22.28 6.17
CA ASP A 77 -21.78 -22.20 4.84
C ASP A 77 -22.26 -20.79 4.46
N SER A 78 -22.71 -20.00 5.44
CA SER A 78 -23.08 -18.60 5.22
C SER A 78 -21.87 -17.76 4.79
N GLN A 79 -20.75 -17.88 5.51
CA GLN A 79 -19.50 -17.18 5.19
C GLN A 79 -18.92 -17.63 3.86
N LYS A 80 -19.02 -18.92 3.53
CA LYS A 80 -18.61 -19.43 2.20
C LYS A 80 -19.42 -18.82 1.08
N LYS A 81 -20.72 -18.63 1.28
CA LYS A 81 -21.60 -17.97 0.31
C LYS A 81 -21.29 -16.48 0.18
N GLU A 82 -21.09 -15.81 1.32
CA GLU A 82 -20.76 -14.38 1.39
C GLU A 82 -19.43 -14.07 0.69
N TYR A 83 -18.32 -14.68 1.13
CA TYR A 83 -16.99 -14.42 0.57
C TYR A 83 -16.72 -15.16 -0.75
N GLY A 84 -17.56 -16.13 -1.10
CA GLY A 84 -17.46 -16.86 -2.37
C GLY A 84 -17.94 -16.04 -3.57
N HIS A 85 -18.74 -14.99 -3.37
CA HIS A 85 -19.28 -14.13 -4.44
C HIS A 85 -19.93 -14.90 -5.61
N GLY A 86 -20.51 -16.06 -5.32
CA GLY A 86 -21.05 -16.98 -6.34
C GLY A 86 -20.01 -17.56 -7.30
N LYS A 87 -18.71 -17.35 -7.05
CA LYS A 87 -17.60 -17.84 -7.87
C LYS A 87 -16.82 -18.91 -7.10
N GLN A 88 -16.71 -20.09 -7.70
CA GLN A 88 -15.97 -21.21 -7.10
C GLN A 88 -14.51 -20.84 -6.77
N PHE A 89 -13.90 -19.94 -7.55
CA PHE A 89 -12.54 -19.44 -7.31
C PHE A 89 -12.34 -18.81 -5.92
N TYR A 90 -13.31 -18.03 -5.43
CA TYR A 90 -13.22 -17.38 -4.12
C TYR A 90 -13.66 -18.29 -2.96
N THR A 91 -14.26 -19.44 -3.27
CA THR A 91 -14.76 -20.37 -2.24
C THR A 91 -13.58 -21.04 -1.54
N THR A 92 -13.50 -20.87 -0.23
CA THR A 92 -12.43 -21.41 0.62
C THR A 92 -12.99 -22.04 1.89
N ASP A 93 -12.26 -22.98 2.48
CA ASP A 93 -12.61 -23.57 3.78
C ASP A 93 -12.11 -22.75 4.96
N TYR A 94 -11.05 -21.96 4.77
CA TYR A 94 -10.44 -21.17 5.84
C TYR A 94 -10.18 -19.75 5.40
N GLY A 95 -10.06 -18.86 6.38
CA GLY A 95 -9.69 -17.47 6.14
C GLY A 95 -9.42 -16.71 7.42
N VAL A 96 -9.14 -15.43 7.23
CA VAL A 96 -8.85 -14.45 8.27
C VAL A 96 -9.58 -13.14 7.96
N LEU A 97 -9.96 -12.41 9.01
CA LEU A 97 -10.48 -11.06 8.90
C LEU A 97 -9.35 -10.04 9.00
N LEU A 98 -9.52 -8.93 8.29
CA LEU A 98 -8.57 -7.84 8.16
C LEU A 98 -9.14 -6.56 8.78
N GLU A 99 -8.30 -5.81 9.46
CA GLU A 99 -8.58 -4.47 9.97
C GLU A 99 -7.38 -3.54 9.69
N GLU A 100 -7.57 -2.23 9.87
CA GLU A 100 -6.52 -1.23 9.65
C GLU A 100 -5.87 -1.32 8.24
N ILE A 101 -6.69 -1.57 7.21
CA ILE A 101 -6.20 -1.75 5.84
C ILE A 101 -5.70 -0.41 5.28
N GLU A 102 -4.42 -0.37 4.92
CA GLU A 102 -3.76 0.77 4.29
C GLU A 102 -3.33 0.36 2.87
N ILE A 103 -4.04 0.84 1.85
CA ILE A 103 -3.69 0.61 0.44
C ILE A 103 -2.75 1.74 -0.03
N TRP A 104 -1.64 1.38 -0.67
CA TRP A 104 -0.64 2.36 -1.10
C TRP A 104 -0.92 2.85 -2.52
N ASN A 105 -0.98 4.18 -2.67
CA ASN A 105 -1.18 4.83 -3.97
C ASN A 105 0.03 4.68 -4.91
N ASN A 106 1.23 4.53 -4.34
CA ASN A 106 2.47 4.30 -5.08
C ASN A 106 3.11 2.97 -4.63
N PRO A 107 2.56 1.81 -5.06
CA PRO A 107 3.05 0.51 -4.65
C PRO A 107 4.47 0.30 -5.19
N LYS A 108 5.37 -0.21 -4.34
CA LYS A 108 6.79 -0.33 -4.66
C LYS A 108 7.08 -1.68 -5.30
N TYR A 109 7.91 -1.67 -6.35
CA TYR A 109 8.40 -2.89 -6.97
C TYR A 109 9.25 -3.68 -5.98
N VAL A 110 8.92 -4.97 -5.85
CA VAL A 110 9.66 -5.87 -4.95
C VAL A 110 11.14 -5.92 -5.34
N GLU A 111 11.41 -5.90 -6.64
CA GLU A 111 12.76 -5.97 -7.23
C GLU A 111 13.70 -4.88 -6.67
N GLU A 112 13.20 -3.68 -6.38
CA GLU A 112 13.98 -2.59 -5.77
C GLU A 112 14.36 -2.86 -4.30
N LEU A 113 13.57 -3.68 -3.61
CA LEU A 113 13.76 -4.02 -2.19
C LEU A 113 14.50 -5.33 -1.99
N VAL A 114 14.50 -6.25 -2.96
CA VAL A 114 15.14 -7.57 -2.90
C VAL A 114 16.55 -7.54 -2.27
N PRO A 115 17.46 -6.62 -2.65
CA PRO A 115 18.81 -6.58 -2.08
C PRO A 115 18.84 -6.37 -0.56
N LYS A 116 17.80 -5.73 -0.01
CA LYS A 116 17.74 -5.30 1.39
C LYS A 116 16.88 -6.20 2.29
N LEU A 117 16.18 -7.19 1.73
CA LEU A 117 15.25 -8.06 2.46
C LEU A 117 15.93 -9.33 2.97
N ASN A 118 15.98 -9.53 4.28
CA ASN A 118 16.70 -10.62 4.94
C ASN A 118 16.04 -11.99 4.71
N PHE A 119 14.72 -12.06 4.58
CA PHE A 119 14.03 -13.32 4.30
C PHE A 119 14.33 -13.92 2.92
N ILE A 120 14.91 -13.14 2.01
CA ILE A 120 15.32 -13.56 0.66
C ILE A 120 16.82 -13.86 0.70
N ALA A 121 17.19 -15.13 0.92
CA ALA A 121 18.61 -15.49 1.03
C ALA A 121 19.33 -15.45 -0.33
N ASN A 122 18.69 -15.99 -1.38
CA ASN A 122 19.23 -15.94 -2.75
C ASN A 122 18.50 -14.87 -3.57
N LYS A 123 19.22 -13.80 -3.93
CA LYS A 123 18.69 -12.63 -4.65
C LYS A 123 18.46 -12.88 -6.14
N GLU A 124 19.16 -13.83 -6.74
CA GLU A 124 19.04 -14.14 -8.17
C GLU A 124 17.71 -14.86 -8.47
N VAL A 125 17.25 -15.69 -7.53
CA VAL A 125 16.00 -16.48 -7.63
C VAL A 125 14.97 -16.06 -6.58
N TRP A 126 14.91 -14.76 -6.29
CA TRP A 126 14.07 -14.20 -5.24
C TRP A 126 12.57 -14.53 -5.38
N PHE A 127 12.08 -14.72 -6.61
CA PHE A 127 10.68 -15.04 -6.89
C PHE A 127 10.21 -16.35 -6.23
N CYS A 128 11.11 -17.30 -5.97
CA CYS A 128 10.79 -18.55 -5.27
C CYS A 128 10.33 -18.32 -3.82
N TYR A 129 10.76 -17.22 -3.19
CA TYR A 129 10.39 -16.87 -1.81
C TYR A 129 8.95 -16.33 -1.70
N PHE A 130 8.33 -16.03 -2.84
CA PHE A 130 6.95 -15.58 -2.96
C PHE A 130 6.03 -16.68 -3.54
N GLN A 131 6.44 -17.94 -3.45
CA GLN A 131 5.56 -19.08 -3.76
C GLN A 131 4.71 -19.46 -2.53
N GLY A 132 3.49 -19.92 -2.79
CA GLY A 132 2.52 -20.27 -1.73
C GLY A 132 1.55 -19.13 -1.40
N GLY A 133 0.79 -19.30 -0.31
CA GLY A 133 -0.23 -18.32 0.10
C GLY A 133 0.25 -17.28 1.11
N VAL A 134 1.14 -17.67 2.03
CA VAL A 134 1.67 -16.80 3.09
C VAL A 134 3.15 -17.06 3.33
N ARG A 135 3.89 -16.02 3.71
CA ARG A 135 5.31 -16.08 4.08
C ARG A 135 5.53 -15.32 5.37
N GLN A 136 6.10 -15.98 6.38
CA GLN A 136 6.54 -15.29 7.60
C GLN A 136 7.81 -14.48 7.30
N ILE A 137 7.88 -13.27 7.84
CA ILE A 137 9.05 -12.39 7.75
C ILE A 137 9.44 -11.86 9.13
N THR A 138 10.61 -11.25 9.22
CA THR A 138 11.05 -10.57 10.43
C THR A 138 10.37 -9.21 10.56
N GLU A 139 10.36 -8.68 11.79
CA GLU A 139 9.93 -7.30 12.02
C GLU A 139 10.77 -6.29 11.23
N GLU A 140 12.08 -6.54 11.10
CA GLU A 140 12.98 -5.67 10.36
C GLU A 140 12.60 -5.60 8.87
N ASP A 141 12.36 -6.75 8.24
CA ASP A 141 11.90 -6.82 6.85
C ASP A 141 10.54 -6.13 6.68
N PHE A 142 9.62 -6.35 7.62
CA PHE A 142 8.32 -5.68 7.61
C PHE A 142 8.48 -4.16 7.64
N LYS A 143 9.22 -3.63 8.63
CA LYS A 143 9.48 -2.18 8.76
C LYS A 143 10.12 -1.61 7.51
N ARG A 144 11.08 -2.33 6.92
CA ARG A 144 11.77 -1.93 5.69
C ARG A 144 10.83 -1.83 4.50
N ILE A 145 9.86 -2.73 4.38
CA ILE A 145 8.86 -2.66 3.31
C ILE A 145 7.90 -1.48 3.57
N ILE A 146 7.39 -1.33 4.80
CA ILE A 146 6.47 -0.24 5.16
C ILE A 146 7.11 1.14 4.97
N SER A 147 8.38 1.32 5.36
CA SER A 147 9.07 2.61 5.28
C SER A 147 9.23 3.13 3.85
N VAL A 148 9.15 2.23 2.87
CA VAL A 148 9.27 2.57 1.44
C VAL A 148 7.88 2.61 0.77
N GLY A 149 6.93 1.81 1.25
CA GLY A 149 5.56 1.73 0.73
C GLY A 149 4.65 2.90 1.13
N LYS A 150 4.93 3.55 2.26
CA LYS A 150 4.19 4.77 2.65
C LYS A 150 4.69 5.95 1.82
N PRO A 151 3.81 6.74 1.19
CA PRO A 151 4.20 8.09 0.77
C PRO A 151 4.74 8.83 2.01
N ALA A 152 5.66 9.77 1.80
CA ALA A 152 6.04 10.69 2.87
C ALA A 152 4.77 11.25 3.51
N PRO A 153 4.73 11.49 4.83
CA PRO A 153 3.61 12.19 5.45
C PRO A 153 3.26 13.41 4.59
N LYS A 154 1.99 13.60 4.24
CA LYS A 154 1.53 14.74 3.40
C LYS A 154 2.05 16.09 3.93
N ASP A 155 2.33 16.17 5.22
CA ASP A 155 2.92 17.34 5.88
C ASP A 155 4.29 17.72 5.31
N ILE A 156 5.10 16.76 4.86
CA ILE A 156 6.41 17.02 4.25
C ILE A 156 6.24 17.53 2.82
N GLU A 157 5.33 16.95 2.03
CA GLU A 157 5.03 17.45 0.68
C GLU A 157 4.50 18.89 0.74
N ASN A 158 3.55 19.17 1.64
CA ASN A 158 3.00 20.53 1.82
C ASN A 158 4.08 21.54 2.26
N GLN A 159 4.98 21.17 3.16
CA GLN A 159 6.08 22.05 3.59
C GLN A 159 7.10 22.29 2.47
N THR A 160 7.37 21.28 1.66
CA THR A 160 8.33 21.36 0.56
C THR A 160 7.74 22.15 -0.61
N GLU A 161 6.47 21.94 -0.95
CA GLU A 161 5.72 22.70 -1.95
C GLU A 161 5.65 24.18 -1.56
N PHE A 162 5.28 24.48 -0.31
CA PHE A 162 5.28 25.85 0.21
C PHE A 162 6.67 26.51 0.17
N GLY A 163 7.73 25.76 0.52
CA GLY A 163 9.10 26.24 0.45
C GLY A 163 9.57 26.54 -0.99
N LEU A 164 9.18 25.70 -1.95
CA LEU A 164 9.49 25.89 -3.37
C LEU A 164 8.70 27.06 -3.96
N GLU A 165 7.41 27.19 -3.65
CA GLU A 165 6.57 28.32 -4.06
C GLU A 165 7.15 29.64 -3.53
N THR A 166 7.50 29.69 -2.24
CA THR A 166 8.11 30.87 -1.63
C THR A 166 9.40 31.27 -2.34
N HIS A 167 10.28 30.31 -2.63
CA HIS A 167 11.55 30.59 -3.31
C HIS A 167 11.37 31.03 -4.77
N LEU A 168 10.40 30.43 -5.48
CA LEU A 168 10.04 30.83 -6.84
C LEU A 168 9.47 32.24 -6.87
N GLU A 169 8.58 32.58 -5.94
CA GLU A 169 8.06 33.95 -5.81
C GLU A 169 9.20 34.95 -5.57
N GLU A 170 10.07 34.70 -4.58
CA GLU A 170 11.22 35.57 -4.30
C GLU A 170 12.12 35.75 -5.53
N PHE A 171 12.42 34.66 -6.24
CA PHE A 171 13.22 34.71 -7.45
C PHE A 171 12.56 35.57 -8.53
N ILE A 172 11.25 35.38 -8.76
CA ILE A 172 10.47 36.15 -9.73
C ILE A 172 10.45 37.63 -9.35
N TYR A 173 10.21 37.96 -8.08
CA TYR A 173 10.22 39.34 -7.59
C TYR A 173 11.59 40.00 -7.77
N GLN A 174 12.67 39.32 -7.40
CA GLN A 174 14.03 39.85 -7.52
C GLN A 174 14.49 40.02 -8.97
N ASN A 175 13.96 39.20 -9.88
CA ASN A 175 14.34 39.21 -11.29
C ASN A 175 13.27 39.79 -12.22
N TRP A 176 12.21 40.41 -11.68
CA TRP A 176 11.05 40.89 -12.44
C TRP A 176 11.41 41.72 -13.67
N SER A 177 12.37 42.64 -13.52
CA SER A 177 12.84 43.54 -14.59
C SER A 177 13.70 42.85 -15.65
N LYS A 178 14.22 41.65 -15.36
CA LYS A 178 15.06 40.84 -16.25
C LYS A 178 14.26 39.75 -16.96
N ILE A 179 13.04 39.48 -16.52
CA ILE A 179 12.16 38.48 -17.12
C ILE A 179 11.41 39.11 -18.29
N ASN A 180 11.48 38.47 -19.47
CA ASN A 180 10.67 38.85 -20.62
C ASN A 180 9.30 38.17 -20.53
N TRP A 181 8.29 38.93 -20.09
CA TRP A 181 6.93 38.44 -19.88
C TRP A 181 6.09 38.29 -21.16
N GLY A 182 6.62 38.67 -22.34
CA GLY A 182 5.90 38.62 -23.62
C GLY A 182 4.74 39.62 -23.75
N SER A 183 4.41 40.33 -22.66
CA SER A 183 3.40 41.38 -22.58
C SER A 183 3.75 42.35 -21.46
N ARG A 184 3.15 43.55 -21.48
CA ARG A 184 3.40 44.56 -20.44
C ARG A 184 2.60 44.19 -19.18
N LEU A 185 3.28 43.60 -18.20
CA LEU A 185 2.73 43.30 -16.88
C LEU A 185 3.22 44.32 -15.84
N GLU A 186 2.31 44.76 -14.99
CA GLU A 186 2.62 45.63 -13.85
C GLU A 186 2.74 44.80 -12.57
N LEU A 187 3.85 44.98 -11.85
CA LEU A 187 4.05 44.32 -10.56
C LEU A 187 3.18 45.00 -9.50
N TYR A 188 2.16 44.30 -9.03
CA TYR A 188 1.31 44.80 -7.96
C TYR A 188 2.10 44.83 -6.64
N LYS A 189 2.26 46.03 -6.05
CA LYS A 189 2.84 46.17 -4.72
C LYS A 189 1.73 46.00 -3.69
N THR A 190 1.78 44.95 -2.90
CA THR A 190 0.91 44.83 -1.72
C THR A 190 1.50 45.66 -0.59
N ASP A 191 0.82 46.76 -0.24
CA ASP A 191 1.15 47.50 0.97
C ASP A 191 1.00 46.56 2.17
N LYS A 192 2.02 46.50 3.04
CA LYS A 192 1.94 45.84 4.35
C LYS A 192 0.79 46.43 5.17
N ARG A 193 -0.42 45.88 5.05
CA ARG A 193 -1.55 46.20 5.91
C ARG A 193 -1.43 45.42 7.21
N ASN A 194 -1.04 46.15 8.25
CA ASN A 194 -1.44 46.02 9.66
C ASN A 194 -2.01 44.67 10.09
N ASN A 195 -1.22 43.96 10.89
CA ASN A 195 -1.72 43.03 11.92
C ASN A 195 -2.74 43.77 12.80
N ASN A 196 -4.03 43.59 12.54
CA ASN A 196 -5.11 43.88 13.47
C ASN A 196 -6.23 42.86 13.20
N TYR A 197 -6.04 41.66 13.75
CA TYR A 197 -7.15 40.73 13.96
C TYR A 197 -8.10 41.36 14.97
N LYS A 198 -9.14 42.05 14.49
CA LYS A 198 -10.35 42.25 15.28
C LYS A 198 -11.15 40.95 15.20
N SER A 199 -11.13 40.21 16.31
CA SER A 199 -12.12 39.20 16.66
C SER A 199 -13.52 39.84 16.62
N CYS A 200 -14.41 39.27 15.82
CA CYS A 200 -15.84 39.46 15.97
C CYS A 200 -16.38 38.38 16.90
N ARG A 201 -17.14 38.83 17.91
CA ARG A 201 -18.12 38.04 18.66
C ARG A 201 -19.29 37.66 17.75
#